data_AF-A0A7I7WDH7-F1
#
_entry.id   AF-A0A7I7WDH7-F1
#
_cell.length_a   1.000
_cell.length_b   1.000
_cell.length_c   1.000
_cell.angle_alpha   90.00
_cell.angle_beta   90.00
_cell.angle_gamma   90.00
#
_symmetry.space_group_name_H-M   'P 1'
#
loop_
_entity.id
_entity.type
_entity.pdbx_description
1 polymer ?
#
loop_
_entity_poly.entity_id
_entity_poly.type
_entity_poly.pdbx_seq_one_letter_code
_entity_poly.pdbx_strand_id
1 'polypeptide(L)'
;MNAGELAALALLLGVFVPGAWMASRGEPRRRLVGLEFAGVAAVMTVIMVAVAWQRNSFLIVALVLALVTLPGTLVFTRLLAGKT
;
A
#
# COMPACT_ATOMS: atom_id res chain seq x y z
N MET A 1 16.72 -15.67 6.85
CA MET A 1 16.29 -14.29 6.50
C MET A 1 17.15 -13.81 5.34
N ASN A 2 16.58 -13.81 4.15
CA ASN A 2 17.24 -13.26 2.95
C ASN A 2 17.13 -11.73 2.93
N ALA A 3 17.98 -11.05 2.16
CA ALA A 3 17.97 -9.58 2.03
C ALA A 3 16.59 -9.05 1.58
N GLY A 4 15.88 -9.78 0.71
CA GLY A 4 14.53 -9.41 0.29
C GLY A 4 13.46 -9.50 1.40
N GLU A 5 13.59 -10.46 2.31
CA GLU A 5 12.68 -10.59 3.47
C GLU A 5 12.91 -9.44 4.47
N LEU A 6 14.17 -9.06 4.68
CA LEU A 6 14.53 -7.88 5.48
C LEU A 6 13.99 -6.60 4.86
N ALA A 7 14.11 -6.43 3.54
CA ALA A 7 13.54 -5.28 2.83
C ALA A 7 12.01 -5.24 2.92
N ALA A 8 11.33 -6.39 2.81
CA ALA A 8 9.89 -6.49 2.98
C ALA A 8 9.45 -6.11 4.42
N LEU A 9 10.18 -6.58 5.44
CA LEU A 9 9.93 -6.18 6.83
C LEU A 9 10.16 -4.69 7.05
N ALA A 10 11.22 -4.12 6.48
CA ALA A 10 11.49 -2.69 6.56
C ALA A 10 10.37 -1.86 5.90
N LEU A 11 9.83 -2.31 4.76
CA LEU A 11 8.67 -1.66 4.11
C LEU A 11 7.40 -1.75 4.95
N LEU A 12 7.14 -2.92 5.55
CA LEU A 12 5.98 -3.13 6.42
C LEU A 12 6.05 -2.22 7.65
N LEU A 13 7.16 -2.22 8.36
CA LEU A 13 7.30 -1.47 9.61
C LEU A 13 7.52 0.03 9.36
N GLY A 14 8.25 0.39 8.30
CA GLY A 14 8.66 1.76 8.02
C GLY A 14 7.64 2.60 7.26
N VAL A 15 6.83 1.98 6.39
CA VAL A 15 5.87 2.73 5.54
C VAL A 15 4.44 2.24 5.73
N PHE A 16 4.22 0.92 5.74
CA PHE A 16 2.86 0.38 5.82
C PHE A 16 2.19 0.66 7.18
N VAL A 17 2.85 0.35 8.30
CA VAL A 17 2.32 0.62 9.65
C VAL A 17 2.00 2.10 9.88
N PRO A 18 2.91 3.06 9.63
CA PRO A 18 2.58 4.48 9.82
C PRO A 18 1.52 4.97 8.83
N GLY A 19 1.52 4.47 7.58
CA GLY A 19 0.47 4.75 6.60
C GLY A 19 -0.91 4.28 7.07
N ALA A 20 -1.00 3.04 7.58
CA ALA A 20 -2.23 2.46 8.12
C ALA A 20 -2.72 3.19 9.38
N TRP A 21 -1.79 3.62 10.24
CA TRP A 21 -2.12 4.48 11.38
C TRP A 21 -2.74 5.79 10.89
N MET A 22 -2.08 6.47 9.95
CA MET A 22 -2.57 7.74 9.39
C MET A 22 -3.91 7.58 8.66
N ALA A 23 -4.13 6.46 7.98
CA ALA A 23 -5.41 6.13 7.36
C ALA A 23 -6.54 5.94 8.38
N SER A 24 -6.20 5.57 9.61
CA SER A 24 -7.14 5.29 10.69
C SER A 24 -7.46 6.50 11.57
N ARG A 25 -6.67 7.58 11.50
CA ARG A 25 -6.84 8.76 12.37
C ARG A 25 -6.84 10.08 11.60
N GLY A 26 -7.51 11.09 12.17
CA GLY A 26 -7.46 12.47 11.69
C GLY A 26 -8.50 12.81 10.63
N GLU A 27 -8.29 13.95 9.96
CA GLU A 27 -9.22 14.50 8.97
C GLU A 27 -9.40 13.58 7.76
N PRO A 28 -10.60 13.56 7.14
CA PRO A 28 -10.89 12.70 5.99
C PRO A 28 -9.85 12.79 4.85
N ARG A 29 -9.32 13.99 4.57
CA ARG A 29 -8.27 14.18 3.56
C ARG A 29 -6.93 13.55 3.95
N ARG A 30 -6.51 13.65 5.22
CA ARG A 30 -5.28 13.02 5.71
C ARG A 30 -5.36 11.49 5.70
N ARG A 31 -6.55 10.95 5.94
CA ARG A 31 -6.80 9.51 5.89
C ARG A 31 -6.61 8.92 4.48
N LEU A 32 -6.98 9.67 3.44
CA LEU A 32 -6.73 9.27 2.04
C LEU A 32 -5.24 9.20 1.72
N VAL A 33 -4.47 10.19 2.15
CA VAL A 33 -3.02 10.19 1.97
C VAL A 33 -2.39 8.99 2.67
N GLY A 34 -2.80 8.72 3.92
CA GLY A 34 -2.34 7.53 4.64
C GLY A 34 -2.70 6.21 3.93
N LEU A 35 -3.90 6.12 3.35
CA LEU A 35 -4.35 4.96 2.59
C LEU A 35 -3.49 4.73 1.33
N GLU A 36 -3.17 5.80 0.59
CA GLU A 36 -2.31 5.72 -0.60
C GLU A 36 -0.89 5.27 -0.26
N PHE A 37 -0.29 5.86 0.79
CA PHE A 37 1.03 5.43 1.25
C PHE A 37 1.05 3.97 1.72
N ALA A 38 0.00 3.52 2.42
CA ALA A 38 -0.15 2.12 2.81
C ALA A 38 -0.32 1.21 1.58
N GLY A 39 -1.07 1.64 0.57
CA GLY A 39 -1.25 0.91 -0.69
C GLY A 39 0.06 0.70 -1.45
N VAL A 40 0.83 1.76 -1.66
CA VAL A 40 2.16 1.69 -2.31
C VAL A 40 3.11 0.79 -1.52
N ALA A 41 3.13 0.91 -0.19
CA ALA A 41 3.96 0.07 0.67
C ALA A 41 3.59 -1.42 0.56
N ALA A 42 2.29 -1.74 0.48
CA ALA A 42 1.81 -3.10 0.30
C ALA A 42 2.26 -3.67 -1.06
N VAL A 43 2.13 -2.92 -2.15
CA VAL A 43 2.60 -3.32 -3.49
C VAL A 43 4.10 -3.62 -3.46
N MET A 44 4.91 -2.70 -2.94
CA MET A 44 6.37 -2.86 -2.85
C MET A 44 6.76 -4.06 -1.99
N THR A 45 6.03 -4.32 -0.90
CA THR A 45 6.26 -5.48 -0.02
C THR A 45 6.01 -6.78 -0.78
N VAL A 46 4.91 -6.90 -1.53
CA VAL A 46 4.60 -8.10 -2.32
C VAL A 46 5.66 -8.34 -3.40
N ILE A 47 6.17 -7.28 -4.04
CA ILE A 47 7.28 -7.37 -4.99
C ILE A 47 8.54 -7.92 -4.30
N MET A 48 8.92 -7.38 -3.14
CA MET A 48 10.11 -7.86 -2.43
C MET A 48 9.97 -9.31 -1.95
N VAL A 49 8.78 -9.73 -1.55
CA VAL A 49 8.49 -11.13 -1.23
C VAL A 49 8.60 -12.01 -2.48
N ALA A 50 8.09 -11.55 -3.63
CA ALA A 50 8.23 -12.27 -4.90
C ALA A 50 9.70 -12.49 -5.28
N VAL A 51 10.53 -11.46 -5.11
CA VAL A 51 11.98 -11.52 -5.35
C VAL A 51 12.67 -12.43 -4.33
N ALA A 52 12.32 -12.32 -3.04
CA ALA A 52 12.94 -13.12 -1.97
C ALA A 52 12.69 -14.62 -2.13
N TRP A 53 11.49 -15.00 -2.58
CA TRP A 53 11.10 -16.40 -2.77
C TRP A 53 11.28 -16.90 -4.21
N GLN A 54 11.81 -16.06 -5.11
CA GLN A 54 12.00 -16.39 -6.53
C GLN A 54 10.71 -16.92 -7.19
N ARG A 55 9.55 -16.40 -6.76
CA ARG A 55 8.23 -16.83 -7.22
C ARG A 55 7.57 -15.73 -8.03
N ASN A 56 7.63 -15.87 -9.35
CA ASN A 56 7.10 -14.88 -10.30
C ASN A 56 5.58 -14.69 -10.20
N SER A 57 4.83 -15.70 -9.73
CA SER A 57 3.37 -15.62 -9.57
C SER A 57 2.93 -14.51 -8.61
N PHE A 58 3.76 -14.11 -7.64
CA PHE A 58 3.44 -13.02 -6.73
C PHE A 58 3.51 -11.63 -7.39
N LEU A 59 4.21 -11.48 -8.52
CA LEU A 59 4.21 -10.22 -9.27
C LEU A 59 2.85 -9.91 -9.89
N ILE A 60 2.06 -10.94 -10.23
CA ILE A 60 0.68 -10.75 -10.69
C ILE A 60 -0.17 -10.11 -9.58
N VAL A 61 0.01 -10.56 -8.34
CA VAL A 61 -0.67 -9.99 -7.17
C VAL A 61 -0.25 -8.54 -6.96
N ALA A 62 1.05 -8.23 -7.05
CA ALA A 62 1.54 -6.86 -6.95
C ALA A 62 0.95 -5.95 -8.04
N LEU A 63 0.88 -6.43 -9.28
CA LEU A 63 0.33 -5.70 -10.42
C LEU A 63 -1.17 -5.41 -10.22
N VAL A 64 -1.94 -6.42 -9.84
CA VAL A 64 -3.38 -6.25 -9.57
C VAL A 64 -3.60 -5.27 -8.42
N LEU A 65 -2.81 -5.38 -7.36
CA LEU A 65 -2.93 -4.48 -6.21
C LEU A 65 -2.63 -3.03 -6.62
N ALA A 66 -1.57 -2.79 -7.39
CA ALA A 66 -1.22 -1.47 -7.92
C ALA A 66 -2.32 -0.90 -8.83
N LEU A 67 -2.98 -1.75 -9.62
CA LEU A 67 -4.07 -1.32 -10.49
C LEU A 67 -5.32 -0.94 -9.68
N VAL A 68 -5.59 -1.61 -8.55
CA VAL A 68 -6.79 -1.40 -7.73
C VAL A 68 -6.65 -0.22 -6.75
N THR A 69 -5.44 0.12 -6.30
CA THR A 69 -5.22 1.28 -5.40
C THR A 69 -5.72 2.58 -6.04
N LEU A 70 -5.42 2.79 -7.33
CA LEU A 70 -5.82 3.97 -8.08
C LEU A 70 -7.35 4.20 -8.11
N PRO A 71 -8.20 3.28 -8.63
CA PRO A 71 -9.64 3.46 -8.64
C PRO A 71 -10.22 3.50 -7.22
N GLY A 72 -9.65 2.76 -6.26
CA GLY A 72 -10.06 2.83 -4.85
C GLY A 72 -9.99 4.25 -4.29
N THR A 73 -8.88 4.93 -4.51
CA THR A 73 -8.69 6.30 -4.04
C THR A 73 -9.47 7.34 -4.84
N LEU A 74 -9.69 7.13 -6.14
CA LEU A 74 -10.59 7.97 -6.93
C LEU A 74 -12.04 7.90 -6.44
N VAL A 75 -12.50 6.71 -6.03
CA VAL A 75 -13.84 6.55 -5.45
C VAL A 75 -13.95 7.32 -4.12
N PHE A 76 -12.98 7.16 -3.22
CA PHE A 76 -13.03 7.88 -1.94
C PHE A 76 -12.87 9.39 -2.11
N THR A 77 -11.94 9.86 -2.94
CA THR A 77 -11.78 11.29 -3.23
C THR A 77 -13.07 11.90 -3.79
N ARG A 78 -13.77 11.21 -4.69
CA ARG A 78 -15.09 11.65 -5.20
C ARG A 78 -16.14 11.75 -4.10
N LEU A 79 -16.22 10.76 -3.21
CA LEU A 79 -17.17 10.76 -2.08
C LEU A 79 -16.90 11.90 -1.10
N LEU A 80 -15.63 12.25 -0.89
CA LEU A 80 -15.26 13.39 -0.06
C LEU A 80 -15.54 14.73 -0.75
N ALA A 81 -15.32 14.83 -2.07
CA ALA A 81 -15.58 16.05 -2.83
C ALA A 81 -17.07 16.44 -2.82
N GLY A 82 -17.98 15.46 -2.87
CA GLY A 82 -19.43 15.68 -2.83
C GLY A 82 -20.00 16.05 -1.44
N LYS A 83 -19.15 16.16 -0.41
CA LYS A 83 -19.52 16.53 0.96
C LYS A 83 -19.14 17.97 1.32
N THR A 84 -18.75 18.76 0.31
CA THR A 84 -18.44 20.20 0.39
C THR A 84 -19.64 20.99 -0.07
#